data_AF-T1AAK2-F1
#
_entry.id   AF-T1AAK2-F1
#
_cell.length_a   1.000
_cell.length_b   1.000
_cell.length_c   1.000
_cell.angle_alpha   90.00
_cell.angle_beta   90.00
_cell.angle_gamma   90.00
#
_symmetry.space_group_name_H-M   'P 1'
#
loop_
_entity.id
_entity.type
_entity.pdbx_description
1 polymer ?
#
loop_
_entity_poly.entity_id
_entity_poly.type
_entity_poly.pdbx_seq_one_letter_code
_entity_poly.pdbx_strand_id
1 'polypeptide(L)'
;MILMLRRLPLPVIAAVNGVAAGAGANIAFACDLVLAARSASFVQAFARIGLVPDCGGTWFVPRLVGAARAMGLALLGEKLPAAQAAQWGSDLALSRGR
;
A
#
# COMPACT_ATOMS: atom_id res chain seq x y z
N MET A 1 -14.92 -5.09 -6.17
CA MET A 1 -14.52 -3.79 -5.57
C MET A 1 -13.31 -3.18 -6.29
N ILE A 2 -12.10 -3.72 -6.18
CA ILE A 2 -10.87 -3.04 -6.66
C ILE A 2 -10.88 -2.67 -8.15
N LEU A 3 -11.47 -3.50 -9.00
CA LEU A 3 -11.64 -3.22 -10.43
C LEU A 3 -12.57 -2.04 -10.70
N MET A 4 -13.54 -1.76 -9.83
CA MET A 4 -14.41 -0.58 -9.98
C MET A 4 -13.64 0.69 -9.69
N LEU A 5 -12.84 0.71 -8.61
CA LEU A 5 -11.96 1.84 -8.29
C LEU A 5 -10.99 2.14 -9.44
N ARG A 6 -10.35 1.12 -10.00
CA ARG A 6 -9.41 1.25 -11.13
C ARG A 6 -10.05 1.65 -12.46
N ARG A 7 -11.38 1.60 -12.58
CA ARG A 7 -12.13 1.96 -13.80
C ARG A 7 -12.77 3.34 -13.71
N LEU A 8 -12.58 4.06 -12.61
CA LEU A 8 -13.08 5.42 -12.50
C LEU A 8 -12.40 6.31 -13.56
N PRO A 9 -13.16 7.16 -14.28
CA PRO A 9 -12.59 8.10 -15.26
C PRO A 9 -11.98 9.34 -14.59
N LEU A 10 -11.69 9.26 -13.28
CA LEU A 10 -11.21 10.35 -12.45
C LEU A 10 -9.96 9.87 -11.69
N PRO A 11 -8.99 10.76 -11.44
CA PRO A 11 -7.85 10.45 -10.57
C PRO A 11 -8.32 10.07 -9.16
N VAL A 12 -7.75 9.00 -8.60
CA VAL A 12 -8.03 8.53 -7.25
C VAL A 12 -6.81 8.75 -6.36
N ILE A 13 -6.98 9.49 -5.27
CA ILE A 13 -5.92 9.80 -4.31
C ILE A 13 -6.25 9.17 -2.95
N ALA A 14 -5.33 8.38 -2.41
CA ALA A 14 -5.43 7.87 -1.04
C ALA A 14 -4.69 8.80 -0.07
N ALA A 15 -5.40 9.39 0.89
CA ALA A 15 -4.79 10.12 2.00
C ALA A 15 -4.68 9.21 3.23
N VAL A 16 -3.46 8.89 3.66
CA VAL A 16 -3.18 7.92 4.73
C VAL A 16 -2.55 8.63 5.93
N ASN A 17 -3.29 8.69 7.03
CA ASN A 17 -2.85 9.25 8.31
C ASN A 17 -2.96 8.21 9.42
N GLY A 18 -2.00 7.30 9.47
CA GLY A 18 -1.97 6.19 10.44
C GLY A 18 -1.57 4.87 9.80
N VAL A 19 -1.99 3.76 10.41
CA VAL A 19 -1.68 2.41 9.91
C VAL A 19 -2.71 1.99 8.86
N ALA A 20 -2.26 1.78 7.62
CA ALA A 20 -3.03 1.10 6.59
C ALA A 20 -2.69 -0.40 6.62
N ALA A 21 -3.65 -1.24 7.03
CA ALA A 21 -3.43 -2.67 7.23
C ALA A 21 -4.26 -3.52 6.26
N GLY A 22 -3.65 -4.60 5.76
CA GLY A 22 -4.29 -5.58 4.90
C GLY A 22 -4.94 -4.95 3.66
N ALA A 23 -6.24 -5.15 3.51
CA ALA A 23 -7.04 -4.57 2.43
C ALA A 23 -6.86 -3.05 2.34
N GLY A 24 -6.77 -2.34 3.48
CA GLY A 24 -6.57 -0.90 3.50
C GLY A 24 -5.24 -0.47 2.85
N ALA A 25 -4.16 -1.24 3.04
CA ALA A 25 -2.89 -0.99 2.36
C ALA A 25 -3.03 -1.23 0.85
N ASN A 26 -3.66 -2.34 0.46
CA ASN A 26 -3.80 -2.72 -0.94
C ASN A 26 -4.70 -1.77 -1.73
N ILE A 27 -5.76 -1.25 -1.12
CA ILE A 27 -6.61 -0.22 -1.70
C ILE A 27 -5.81 1.08 -1.88
N ALA A 28 -5.04 1.51 -0.87
CA ALA A 28 -4.18 2.68 -1.01
C ALA A 28 -3.19 2.52 -2.17
N PHE A 29 -2.53 1.37 -2.27
CA PHE A 29 -1.60 1.07 -3.35
C PHE A 29 -2.24 0.90 -4.74
N ALA A 30 -3.57 0.80 -4.83
CA ALA A 30 -4.28 0.74 -6.10
C ALA A 30 -4.75 2.12 -6.59
N CYS A 31 -4.66 3.16 -5.74
CA CYS A 31 -4.90 4.54 -6.11
C CYS A 31 -3.77 5.07 -7.01
N ASP A 32 -4.06 6.14 -7.77
CA ASP A 32 -3.07 6.73 -8.68
C ASP A 32 -1.99 7.51 -7.93
N LEU A 33 -2.34 8.08 -6.78
CA LEU A 33 -1.39 8.71 -5.85
C LEU A 33 -1.74 8.38 -4.41
N VAL A 34 -0.71 8.23 -3.58
CA VAL A 34 -0.88 8.05 -2.14
C VAL A 34 -0.20 9.19 -1.40
N LEU A 35 -0.96 9.95 -0.62
CA LEU A 35 -0.50 10.99 0.28
C LEU A 35 -0.38 10.41 1.69
N ALA A 36 0.82 10.13 2.15
CA ALA A 36 1.05 9.56 3.48
C ALA A 36 1.61 10.58 4.46
N ALA A 37 1.05 10.61 5.67
CA ALA A 37 1.66 11.29 6.81
C ALA A 37 3.00 10.62 7.17
N ARG A 38 3.96 11.38 7.72
CA ARG A 38 5.25 10.82 8.17
C ARG A 38 5.11 9.67 9.17
N SER A 39 4.09 9.72 10.02
CA SER A 39 3.76 8.69 11.00
C SER A 39 3.03 7.48 10.42
N ALA A 40 2.63 7.52 9.15
CA ALA A 40 1.88 6.43 8.54
C ALA A 40 2.74 5.20 8.29
N SER A 41 2.09 4.03 8.28
CA SER A 41 2.72 2.77 7.92
C SER A 41 1.75 1.85 7.19
N PHE A 42 2.28 0.97 6.35
CA PHE A 42 1.54 -0.01 5.57
C PHE A 42 1.89 -1.41 6.03
N VAL A 43 0.93 -2.33 6.12
CA VAL A 43 1.22 -3.71 6.56
C VAL A 43 0.38 -4.74 5.83
N GLN A 44 1.03 -5.80 5.34
CA GLN A 44 0.35 -6.99 4.81
C GLN A 44 0.08 -7.98 5.96
N ALA A 45 -0.98 -7.72 6.74
CA ALA A 45 -1.27 -8.48 7.96
C ALA A 45 -1.79 -9.92 7.72
N PHE A 46 -2.00 -10.33 6.47
CA PHE A 46 -2.68 -11.57 6.08
C PHE A 46 -1.94 -12.84 6.53
N ALA A 47 -0.60 -12.86 6.46
CA ALA A 47 0.19 -14.02 6.87
C ALA A 47 -0.03 -14.39 8.35
N ARG A 48 -0.34 -13.39 9.20
CA ARG A 48 -0.59 -13.59 10.64
C ARG A 48 -1.91 -14.32 10.93
N ILE A 49 -2.79 -14.38 9.94
CA ILE A 49 -4.12 -15.01 10.03
C ILE A 49 -4.29 -16.15 9.00
N GLY A 50 -3.19 -16.62 8.40
CA GLY A 50 -3.23 -17.72 7.43
C GLY A 50 -3.91 -17.36 6.10
N LEU A 51 -3.95 -16.08 5.75
CA LEU A 51 -4.55 -15.60 4.51
C LEU A 51 -3.50 -15.09 3.52
N VAL A 52 -3.88 -15.06 2.25
CA VAL A 52 -3.12 -14.40 1.17
C VAL A 52 -3.51 -12.92 1.05
N PRO A 53 -2.66 -12.05 0.48
CA PRO A 53 -3.04 -10.67 0.21
C PRO A 53 -4.30 -10.54 -0.66
N ASP A 54 -5.27 -9.76 -0.18
CA ASP A 54 -6.55 -9.52 -0.86
C ASP A 54 -6.55 -8.20 -1.65
N CYS A 55 -7.72 -7.76 -2.14
CA CYS A 55 -7.94 -6.43 -2.73
C CYS A 55 -6.92 -6.04 -3.82
N GLY A 56 -6.44 -7.00 -4.60
CA GLY A 56 -5.45 -6.78 -5.64
C GLY A 56 -4.01 -6.65 -5.16
N GLY A 57 -3.71 -6.88 -3.87
CA GLY A 57 -2.37 -6.77 -3.30
C GLY A 57 -1.33 -7.64 -4.01
N THR A 58 -1.70 -8.85 -4.42
CA THR A 58 -0.84 -9.75 -5.21
C THR A 58 -0.55 -9.23 -6.62
N TRP A 59 -1.31 -8.26 -7.11
CA TRP A 59 -1.10 -7.62 -8.40
C TRP A 59 -0.32 -6.31 -8.27
N PHE A 60 -0.77 -5.40 -7.42
CA PHE A 60 -0.22 -4.03 -7.30
C PHE A 60 1.12 -4.00 -6.57
N VAL A 61 1.22 -4.66 -5.41
CA VAL A 61 2.42 -4.58 -4.56
C VAL A 61 3.69 -5.04 -5.30
N PRO A 62 3.75 -6.19 -5.99
CA PRO A 62 4.96 -6.57 -6.73
C PRO A 62 5.31 -5.64 -7.89
N ARG A 63 4.34 -4.93 -8.47
CA ARG A 63 4.59 -3.94 -9.54
C ARG A 63 5.13 -2.62 -9.00
N LEU A 64 4.75 -2.24 -7.79
CA LEU A 64 5.22 -1.02 -7.14
C LEU A 64 6.62 -1.18 -6.54
N VAL A 65 6.91 -2.30 -5.88
CA VAL A 65 8.14 -2.45 -5.09
C VAL A 65 9.08 -3.56 -5.58
N GLY A 66 8.70 -4.29 -6.62
CA GLY A 66 9.41 -5.47 -7.10
C GLY A 66 9.09 -6.75 -6.32
N ALA A 67 9.34 -7.90 -6.94
CA ALA A 67 8.93 -9.20 -6.41
C ALA A 67 9.55 -9.54 -5.03
N ALA A 68 10.85 -9.29 -4.85
CA ALA A 68 11.55 -9.62 -3.61
C ALA A 68 11.00 -8.85 -2.40
N ARG A 69 10.79 -7.53 -2.55
CA ARG A 69 10.20 -6.70 -1.48
C ARG A 69 8.75 -7.05 -1.24
N ALA A 70 7.96 -7.28 -2.30
CA ALA A 70 6.57 -7.69 -2.16
C ALA A 70 6.43 -9.03 -1.40
N MET A 71 7.32 -9.99 -1.68
CA MET A 71 7.36 -11.25 -0.96
C MET A 71 7.73 -11.06 0.51
N GLY A 72 8.74 -10.23 0.81
CA GLY A 72 9.09 -9.89 2.19
C GLY A 72 7.92 -9.25 2.95
N LEU A 73 7.24 -8.29 2.34
CA LEU A 73 6.04 -7.65 2.92
C LEU A 73 4.96 -8.69 3.20
N ALA A 74 4.66 -9.57 2.24
CA ALA A 74 3.59 -10.56 2.33
C ALA A 74 3.88 -11.70 3.32
N LEU A 75 5.12 -12.20 3.37
CA LEU A 75 5.50 -13.34 4.22
C LEU A 75 5.77 -12.91 5.67
N LEU A 76 6.46 -11.79 5.87
CA LEU A 76 6.85 -11.35 7.21
C LEU A 76 5.74 -10.55 7.90
N GLY A 77 4.89 -9.86 7.13
CA GLY A 77 3.81 -9.04 7.66
C GLY A 77 4.30 -7.88 8.54
N GLU A 78 5.52 -7.40 8.27
CA GLU A 78 6.12 -6.26 8.96
C GLU A 78 5.52 -4.92 8.49
N LYS A 79 5.59 -3.91 9.35
CA LYS A 79 5.18 -2.55 8.99
C LYS A 79 6.21 -1.97 8.03
N LEU A 80 5.73 -1.44 6.91
CA LEU A 80 6.46 -0.58 5.99
C LEU A 80 6.20 0.90 6.35
N PRO A 81 7.17 1.61 6.96
CA PRO A 81 7.00 3.03 7.27
C PRO A 81 6.86 3.87 5.99
N ALA A 82 6.07 4.94 6.05
CA ALA A 82 5.83 5.82 4.90
C ALA A 82 7.12 6.35 4.26
N ALA A 83 8.12 6.70 5.07
CA ALA A 83 9.42 7.16 4.58
C ALA A 83 10.13 6.12 3.70
N GLN A 84 10.07 4.85 4.09
CA GLN A 84 10.68 3.75 3.34
C GLN A 84 9.85 3.43 2.09
N ALA A 85 8.51 3.46 2.18
CA ALA A 85 7.65 3.27 1.02
C ALA A 85 7.91 4.32 -0.08
N ALA A 86 8.12 5.58 0.29
CA ALA A 86 8.46 6.65 -0.65
C ALA A 86 9.81 6.42 -1.36
N GLN A 87 10.80 5.88 -0.64
CA GLN A 87 12.11 5.56 -1.22
C GLN A 87 12.06 4.39 -2.20
N TRP A 88 11.10 3.49 -2.05
CA TRP A 88 10.95 2.32 -2.91
C TRP A 88 10.31 2.60 -4.26
N GLY A 89 9.98 3.87 -4.55
CA GLY A 89 9.40 4.26 -5.83
C GLY A 89 7.93 3.90 -5.98
N SER A 90 7.24 3.61 -4.87
CA SER A 90 5.77 3.64 -4.88
C SER A 90 5.32 5.07 -5.21
N ASP A 91 4.20 5.25 -5.92
CA ASP A 91 3.60 6.55 -6.29
C ASP A 91 3.08 7.34 -5.06
N LEU A 92 3.89 7.35 -4.01
CA LEU A 92 3.64 7.84 -2.67
C LEU A 92 4.31 9.21 -2.52
N ALA A 93 3.50 10.25 -2.44
CA ALA A 93 3.94 11.58 -2.04
C ALA A 93 3.85 11.72 -0.52
N LEU A 94 4.98 12.05 0.13
CA LEU A 94 5.02 12.32 1.55
C LEU A 94 4.46 13.72 1.84
N SER A 95 3.40 13.77 2.63
CA SER A 95 2.83 15.04 3.11
C SER A 95 3.79 15.71 4.11
N ARG A 96 4.22 16.94 3.80
CA ARG A 96 4.97 17.82 4.72
C ARG A 96 4.02 18.46 5.73
N GLY A 97 3.37 17.66 6.58
CA GLY A 97 2.54 18.16 7.69
C GLY A 97 3.39 18.57 8.90
N ARG A 98 3.06 19.71 9.51
CA ARG A 98 3.67 20.28 10.74
C ARG A 98 3.74 19.29 11.89
#